data_AF-A0A7W5Z7U1-F1
#
_entry.id   AF-A0A7W5Z7U1-F1
#
_cell.length_a   1.000
_cell.length_b   1.000
_cell.length_c   1.000
_cell.angle_alpha   90.00
_cell.angle_beta   90.00
_cell.angle_gamma   90.00
#
_symmetry.space_group_name_H-M   'P 1'
#
loop_
_entity.id
_entity.type
_entity.pdbx_description
1 polymer ?
#
loop_
_entity_poly.entity_id
_entity_poly.type
_entity_poly.pdbx_seq_one_letter_code
_entity_poly.pdbx_strand_id
1 'polypeptide(L)'
;MAAWWQPTADGYFQHVPKAAILEAVGEFAPEHVTRLAKLKKGDIASEAERLADGTGWMPAIFKGAVYLVRTTAQDSQKRALLQKKQIIISTD
;
A
#
# COMPACT_ATOMS: atom_id res chain seq x y z
N MET A 1 -11.94 7.72 -19.70
CA MET A 1 -11.03 6.57 -19.97
C MET A 1 -10.61 5.95 -18.64
N ALA A 2 -11.41 4.98 -18.17
CA ALA A 2 -11.14 4.03 -17.07
C ALA A 2 -11.96 2.75 -17.32
N ALA A 3 -12.36 2.51 -18.57
CA ALA A 3 -13.51 1.67 -18.92
C ALA A 3 -13.29 0.16 -18.75
N TRP A 4 -12.10 -0.28 -18.32
CA TRP A 4 -11.75 -1.69 -18.20
C TRP A 4 -11.12 -2.07 -16.85
N TRP A 5 -10.90 -1.11 -15.95
CA TRP A 5 -10.27 -1.36 -14.65
C TRP A 5 -10.93 -0.57 -13.53
N GLN A 6 -11.24 -1.25 -12.43
CA GLN A 6 -11.85 -0.67 -11.24
C GLN A 6 -11.04 -1.06 -9.99
N PRO A 7 -10.64 -0.10 -9.14
CA PRO A 7 -9.97 -0.37 -7.87
C PRO A 7 -10.97 -0.95 -6.86
N THR A 8 -11.09 -2.27 -6.78
CA THR A 8 -11.95 -2.96 -5.81
C THR A 8 -11.20 -3.35 -4.54
N ALA A 9 -11.94 -3.56 -3.45
CA ALA A 9 -11.40 -3.99 -2.17
C ALA A 9 -10.66 -5.32 -2.31
N ASP A 10 -11.32 -6.31 -2.91
CA ASP A 10 -10.75 -7.64 -3.13
C ASP A 10 -9.68 -7.66 -4.24
N GLY A 11 -9.82 -6.83 -5.27
CA GLY A 11 -8.94 -6.88 -6.45
C GLY A 11 -7.62 -6.11 -6.32
N TYR A 12 -7.61 -4.99 -5.61
CA TYR A 12 -6.40 -4.15 -5.46
C TYR A 12 -6.05 -3.89 -3.99
N PHE A 13 -7.01 -3.37 -3.21
CA PHE A 13 -6.73 -2.91 -1.84
C PHE A 13 -6.38 -4.05 -0.87
N GLN A 14 -6.83 -5.28 -1.13
CA GLN A 14 -6.39 -6.45 -0.37
C GLN A 14 -4.98 -6.91 -0.71
N HIS A 15 -4.44 -6.57 -1.88
CA HIS A 15 -3.11 -7.00 -2.31
C HIS A 15 -2.02 -5.96 -2.02
N VAL A 16 -2.39 -4.71 -1.76
CA VAL A 16 -1.45 -3.65 -1.37
C VAL A 16 -1.34 -3.50 0.16
N PRO A 17 -0.17 -3.05 0.68
CA PRO A 17 0.00 -2.79 2.10
C PRO A 17 -0.89 -1.63 2.57
N LYS A 18 -1.31 -1.66 3.84
CA LYS A 18 -2.18 -0.63 4.45
C LYS A 18 -1.69 0.80 4.21
N ALA A 19 -0.38 1.04 4.25
CA ALA A 19 0.20 2.36 3.97
C ALA A 19 -0.10 2.84 2.55
N ALA A 20 0.04 1.97 1.55
CA ALA A 20 -0.26 2.30 0.15
C ALA A 20 -1.76 2.57 -0.07
N ILE A 21 -2.65 1.89 0.66
CA ILE A 21 -4.09 2.18 0.61
C ILE A 21 -4.37 3.59 1.16
N LEU A 22 -3.72 3.97 2.27
CA LEU A 22 -3.91 5.30 2.86
C LEU A 22 -3.34 6.42 1.98
N GLU A 23 -2.19 6.18 1.33
CA GLU A 23 -1.68 7.11 0.31
C GLU A 23 -2.65 7.26 -0.86
N ALA A 24 -3.16 6.14 -1.39
CA ALA A 24 -4.14 6.15 -2.46
C ALA A 24 -5.40 6.94 -2.07
N VAL A 25 -5.98 6.64 -0.90
CA VAL A 25 -7.12 7.41 -0.36
C VAL A 25 -6.76 8.89 -0.20
N GLY A 26 -5.52 9.22 0.16
CA GLY A 26 -5.06 10.61 0.24
C GLY A 26 -5.09 11.36 -1.09
N GLU A 27 -5.00 10.67 -2.23
CA GLU A 27 -5.04 11.29 -3.55
C GLU A 27 -6.47 11.69 -3.98
N PHE A 28 -7.48 10.90 -3.61
CA PHE A 28 -8.87 11.11 -4.06
C PHE A 28 -9.85 11.52 -2.95
N ALA A 29 -9.52 11.26 -1.68
CA ALA A 29 -10.37 11.48 -0.51
C ALA A 29 -9.53 11.78 0.77
N PRO A 30 -8.73 12.86 0.77
CA PRO A 30 -7.79 13.18 1.86
C PRO A 30 -8.45 13.32 3.24
N GLU A 31 -9.69 13.80 3.29
CA GLU A 31 -10.49 13.94 4.51
C GLU A 31 -10.81 12.60 5.20
N HIS A 32 -10.79 11.48 4.45
CA HIS A 32 -11.10 10.16 4.97
C HIS A 32 -9.88 9.41 5.53
N VAL A 33 -8.66 9.81 5.14
CA VAL A 33 -7.40 9.12 5.52
C VAL A 33 -7.24 9.00 7.03
N THR A 34 -7.47 10.08 7.78
CA THR A 34 -7.28 10.12 9.24
C THR A 34 -8.23 9.16 9.97
N ARG A 35 -9.45 8.98 9.44
CA ARG A 35 -10.42 8.02 9.97
C ARG A 35 -10.00 6.59 9.65
N LEU A 36 -9.61 6.34 8.41
CA LEU A 36 -9.23 5.02 7.92
C LEU A 36 -7.93 4.50 8.51
N ALA A 37 -6.98 5.38 8.84
CA ALA A 37 -5.72 4.99 9.47
C ALA A 37 -5.91 4.17 10.77
N LYS A 38 -7.03 4.36 11.47
CA LYS A 38 -7.35 3.66 12.73
C LYS A 38 -8.00 2.29 12.53
N LEU A 39 -8.44 1.97 11.31
CA LEU A 39 -9.17 0.73 11.03
C LEU A 39 -8.24 -0.43 10.66
N LYS A 40 -8.80 -1.64 10.59
CA LYS A 40 -8.09 -2.83 10.10
C LYS A 40 -8.05 -2.80 8.57
N LYS A 41 -7.06 -3.49 7.97
CA LYS A 41 -6.85 -3.48 6.52
C LYS A 41 -8.11 -3.89 5.71
N GLY A 42 -8.89 -4.85 6.21
CA GLY A 42 -10.15 -5.24 5.56
C GLY A 42 -11.13 -4.08 5.47
N ASP A 43 -11.37 -3.40 6.58
CA ASP A 43 -12.28 -2.25 6.63
C ASP A 43 -11.76 -1.08 5.77
N ILE A 44 -10.44 -0.86 5.78
CA ILE A 44 -9.81 0.18 4.94
C ILE A 44 -9.98 -0.16 3.46
N ALA A 45 -9.80 -1.42 3.07
CA ALA A 45 -9.97 -1.85 1.67
C ALA A 45 -11.41 -1.64 1.19
N SER A 46 -12.40 -2.01 2.01
CA SER A 46 -13.82 -1.81 1.71
C SER A 46 -14.21 -0.33 1.60
N GLU A 47 -13.68 0.54 2.48
CA GLU A 47 -13.98 1.97 2.36
C GLU A 47 -13.22 2.62 1.20
N ALA A 48 -11.98 2.20 0.95
CA ALA A 48 -11.20 2.72 -0.16
C ALA A 48 -11.87 2.42 -1.51
N GLU A 49 -12.50 1.25 -1.67
CA GLU A 49 -13.34 0.95 -2.83
C GLU A 49 -14.52 1.92 -2.97
N ARG A 50 -15.27 2.14 -1.89
CA ARG A 50 -16.43 3.05 -1.89
C ARG A 50 -16.04 4.49 -2.23
N LEU A 51 -14.88 4.93 -1.75
CA LEU A 51 -14.38 6.28 -2.00
C LEU A 51 -13.73 6.42 -3.37
N ALA A 52 -13.14 5.34 -3.91
CA ALA A 52 -12.60 5.33 -5.26
C ALA A 52 -13.69 5.19 -6.34
N ASP A 53 -14.82 4.58 -5.98
CA ASP A 53 -16.00 4.51 -6.85
C ASP A 53 -16.48 5.92 -7.25
N GLY A 54 -16.73 6.13 -8.54
CA GLY A 54 -17.08 7.44 -9.09
C GLY A 54 -15.94 8.47 -9.24
N THR A 55 -14.77 8.27 -8.60
CA THR A 55 -13.62 9.19 -8.77
C THR A 55 -12.81 8.91 -10.03
N GLY A 56 -12.90 7.68 -10.57
CA GLY A 56 -12.07 7.22 -11.68
C GLY A 56 -10.58 7.18 -11.32
N TRP A 57 -10.25 7.12 -10.03
CA TRP A 57 -8.87 7.05 -9.57
C TRP A 57 -8.19 5.77 -10.04
N MET A 58 -6.92 5.91 -10.43
CA MET A 58 -6.11 4.80 -10.91
C MET A 58 -4.67 4.94 -10.36
N PRO A 59 -4.08 3.84 -9.82
CA PRO A 59 -2.73 3.85 -9.30
C PRO A 59 -1.72 4.33 -10.33
N ALA A 60 -0.65 4.97 -9.84
CA ALA A 60 0.46 5.40 -10.69
C ALA A 60 1.04 4.26 -11.55
N ILE A 61 1.02 3.00 -11.06
CA ILE A 61 1.50 1.83 -11.81
C ILE A 61 0.75 1.60 -13.15
N PHE A 62 -0.49 2.05 -13.24
CA PHE A 62 -1.32 1.92 -14.44
C PHE A 62 -1.31 3.19 -15.31
N LYS A 63 -0.85 4.34 -14.78
CA LYS A 63 -0.80 5.62 -15.49
C LYS A 63 0.38 5.73 -16.49
N GLY A 64 1.27 4.74 -16.52
CA GLY A 64 2.32 4.63 -17.53
C GLY A 64 3.72 4.83 -16.96
N ALA A 65 4.53 3.79 -17.13
CA ALA A 65 5.99 3.74 -17.02
C ALA A 65 6.62 3.58 -15.61
N VAL A 66 7.50 2.57 -15.56
CA VAL A 66 8.63 2.36 -14.64
C VAL A 66 8.33 1.69 -13.30
N TYR A 67 8.20 0.39 -13.42
CA TYR A 67 8.63 -0.62 -12.45
C TYR A 67 10.10 -0.42 -12.05
N LEU A 68 10.43 0.52 -11.17
CA LEU A 68 11.69 0.48 -10.41
C LEU A 68 11.43 0.74 -8.94
N VAL A 69 11.15 -0.38 -8.27
CA VAL A 69 11.49 -0.69 -6.88
C VAL A 69 11.11 0.35 -5.81
N ARG A 70 9.98 0.11 -5.15
CA ARG A 70 9.79 0.52 -3.74
C ARG A 70 9.40 -0.70 -2.91
N THR A 71 10.35 -1.63 -2.77
CA THR A 71 10.38 -2.58 -1.65
C THR A 71 11.53 -2.25 -0.72
N THR A 72 11.48 -1.10 -0.04
CA THR A 72 12.54 -0.73 0.93
C THR A 72 12.03 -0.17 2.25
N ALA A 73 10.73 -0.23 2.55
CA ALA A 73 10.22 0.25 3.83
C ALA A 73 9.93 -0.86 4.87
N GLN A 74 9.71 -2.12 4.46
CA GLN A 74 9.47 -3.23 5.41
C GLN A 74 10.62 -4.24 5.53
N ASP A 75 11.57 -4.28 4.58
CA ASP A 75 12.69 -5.24 4.60
C ASP A 75 13.83 -4.83 5.56
N SER A 76 13.96 -3.52 5.83
CA SER A 76 15.02 -2.96 6.68
C SER A 76 14.96 -3.46 8.13
N GLN A 77 13.76 -3.76 8.64
CA GLN A 77 13.57 -4.31 9.99
C GLN A 77 14.06 -5.77 10.08
N LYS A 78 13.94 -6.55 8.99
CA LYS A 78 14.38 -7.96 8.94
C LYS A 78 15.87 -8.09 8.66
N ARG A 79 16.45 -7.23 7.81
CA ARG A 79 17.90 -7.19 7.56
C ARG A 79 18.72 -6.72 8.76
N ALA A 80 18.23 -5.74 9.53
CA ALA A 80 18.91 -5.31 10.75
C ALA A 80 18.95 -6.43 11.82
N LEU A 81 17.92 -7.27 11.87
CA LEU A 81 17.88 -8.45 12.76
C LEU A 81 18.80 -9.59 12.28
N LEU A 82 18.98 -9.78 10.96
CA LEU A 82 19.94 -10.75 10.43
C LEU A 82 21.40 -10.29 10.64
N GLN A 83 21.71 -9.01 10.46
CA GLN A 83 23.06 -8.47 10.62
C GLN A 83 23.55 -8.59 12.07
N LYS A 84 22.65 -8.37 13.04
CA LYS A 84 22.99 -8.46 14.47
C LYS A 84 23.20 -9.89 14.95
N LYS A 85 22.64 -10.90 14.24
CA LYS A 85 22.85 -12.32 14.55
C LYS A 85 24.16 -12.86 13.96
N GLN A 86 24.64 -12.28 12.86
CA GLN A 86 25.87 -12.72 12.19
C GLN A 86 27.17 -12.26 12.89
N ILE A 87 27.10 -11.21 13.72
CA ILE A 87 28.26 -10.69 14.48
C ILE A 87 28.60 -11.56 15.71
N ILE A 88 27.68 -12.40 16.19
CA ILE A 88 27.86 -13.19 17.43
C ILE A 88 28.52 -14.56 17.17
N ILE A 89 28.68 -14.96 15.90
CA ILE A 89 29.18 -16.30 15.51
C ILE A 89 30.61 -16.28 14.95
N SER A 90 31.28 -15.12 14.94
CA SER A 90 32.60 -14.93 14.34
C SER A 90 33.64 -14.35 15.32
N THR A 91 33.42 -14.57 16.63
CA THR A 91 34.43 -14.42 17.68
C THR A 91 34.57 -15.76 18.38
N ASP A 92 35.26 -16.68 17.72
CA ASP A 92 36.10 -17.72 18.30
C ASP A 92 37.15 -18.07 17.24
#